data_AF-A0AAE6CJ95-F1
#
_entry.id   AF-A0AAE6CJ95-F1
#
_cell.length_a   1.000
_cell.length_b   1.000
_cell.length_c   1.000
_cell.angle_alpha   90.00
_cell.angle_beta   90.00
_cell.angle_gamma   90.00
#
_symmetry.space_group_name_H-M   'P 1'
#
loop_
_entity.id
_entity.type
_entity.pdbx_description
1 polymer ?
#
loop_
_entity_poly.entity_id
_entity_poly.type
_entity_poly.pdbx_seq_one_letter_code
_entity_poly.pdbx_strand_id
1 'polypeptide(L)'
;MKTTSDGINIYEWETIVELASEIANMTAIDVDASLIERKLILELDKLEEKYGPLPSILSTKAEYIDEFRLKLTLLKEAYINSCEISDLNNRAFISSTIAELYIDNCNDTVRSKYWLEKFRKDLENYPEDDYLNKLYQELSAKYRAL
;
A
#
# COMPACT_ATOMS: atom_id res chain seq x y z
N MET A 1 -14.41 9.35 -18.39
CA MET A 1 -14.67 9.28 -16.93
C MET A 1 -13.30 9.21 -16.26
N LYS A 2 -13.04 10.00 -15.20
CA LYS A 2 -11.75 9.97 -14.51
C LYS A 2 -11.72 8.78 -13.55
N THR A 3 -10.63 8.02 -13.53
CA THR A 3 -10.46 6.83 -12.70
C THR A 3 -9.12 6.84 -11.99
N THR A 4 -8.96 5.99 -10.97
CA THR A 4 -7.65 5.58 -10.46
C THR A 4 -6.84 4.84 -11.54
N SER A 5 -5.56 4.57 -11.28
CA SER A 5 -4.67 3.85 -12.21
C SER A 5 -5.14 2.43 -12.53
N ASP A 6 -5.86 1.80 -11.61
CA ASP A 6 -6.45 0.46 -11.73
C ASP A 6 -7.95 0.47 -12.09
N GLY A 7 -8.54 1.65 -12.37
CA GLY A 7 -9.84 1.76 -13.04
C GLY A 7 -11.05 2.01 -12.15
N ILE A 8 -10.88 2.34 -10.88
CA ILE A 8 -11.97 2.71 -9.97
C ILE A 8 -12.48 4.11 -10.32
N ASN A 9 -13.80 4.31 -10.34
CA ASN A 9 -14.40 5.63 -10.52
C ASN A 9 -13.90 6.62 -9.45
N ILE A 10 -13.44 7.79 -9.87
CA ILE A 10 -12.84 8.77 -8.94
C ILE A 10 -13.80 9.22 -7.83
N TYR A 11 -15.11 9.33 -8.08
CA TYR A 11 -16.08 9.76 -7.07
C TYR A 11 -16.30 8.70 -6.00
N GLU A 12 -16.22 7.42 -6.38
CA GLU A 12 -16.29 6.32 -5.42
C GLU A 12 -14.98 6.23 -4.60
N TRP A 13 -13.84 6.49 -5.25
CA TRP A 13 -12.55 6.56 -4.56
C TRP A 13 -12.42 7.79 -3.64
N GLU A 14 -13.03 8.92 -3.99
CA GLU A 14 -13.04 10.14 -3.17
C GLU A 14 -13.64 9.87 -1.78
N THR A 15 -14.63 8.99 -1.66
CA THR A 15 -15.18 8.57 -0.36
C THR A 15 -14.11 7.89 0.52
N ILE A 16 -13.23 7.07 -0.08
CA ILE A 16 -12.10 6.44 0.64
C ILE A 16 -11.10 7.51 1.10
N VAL A 17 -10.77 8.46 0.23
CA VAL A 17 -9.85 9.57 0.53
C VAL A 17 -10.37 10.45 1.67
N GLU A 18 -11.68 10.75 1.68
CA GLU A 18 -12.32 11.53 2.73
C GLU A 18 -12.27 10.80 4.08
N LEU A 19 -12.58 9.50 4.11
CA LEU A 19 -12.51 8.69 5.33
C LEU A 19 -11.07 8.55 5.84
N ALA A 20 -10.10 8.32 4.95
CA ALA A 20 -8.69 8.25 5.32
C ALA A 20 -8.18 9.59 5.90
N SER A 21 -8.63 10.70 5.32
CA SER A 21 -8.32 12.05 5.82
C SER A 21 -8.95 12.32 7.19
N GLU A 22 -10.20 11.87 7.42
CA GLU A 22 -10.87 11.98 8.71
C GLU A 22 -10.13 11.17 9.78
N ILE A 23 -9.71 9.94 9.48
CA ILE A 23 -8.89 9.10 10.38
C ILE A 23 -7.59 9.82 10.72
N ALA A 24 -6.83 10.30 9.73
CA ALA A 24 -5.58 11.02 9.95
C ALA A 24 -5.77 12.25 10.86
N ASN A 25 -6.84 13.02 10.64
CA ASN A 25 -7.17 14.19 11.46
C ASN A 25 -7.50 13.80 12.90
N MET A 26 -8.28 12.73 13.12
CA MET A 26 -8.63 12.24 14.45
C MET A 26 -7.40 11.69 15.20
N THR A 27 -6.57 10.89 14.53
CA THR A 27 -5.32 10.36 15.10
C THR A 27 -4.35 11.48 15.47
N ALA A 28 -4.27 12.55 14.67
CA ALA A 28 -3.39 13.70 14.94
C ALA A 28 -3.75 14.45 16.23
N ILE A 29 -5.01 14.35 16.70
CA ILE A 29 -5.47 14.93 17.96
C ILE A 29 -5.74 13.89 19.06
N ASP A 30 -5.17 12.68 18.91
CA ASP A 30 -5.27 11.56 19.84
C ASP A 30 -6.73 11.14 20.16
N VAL A 31 -7.60 11.21 19.14
CA VAL A 31 -8.99 10.77 19.22
C VAL A 31 -9.13 9.40 18.57
N ASP A 32 -9.88 8.51 19.22
CA ASP A 32 -10.20 7.17 18.72
C ASP A 32 -10.94 7.23 17.37
N ALA A 33 -10.27 6.77 16.31
CA ALA A 33 -10.77 6.73 14.94
C ALA A 33 -11.41 5.39 14.54
N SER A 34 -11.52 4.42 15.46
CA SER A 34 -11.90 3.03 15.17
C SER A 34 -13.25 2.88 14.46
N LEU A 35 -14.21 3.79 14.72
CA LEU A 35 -15.49 3.80 14.01
C LEU A 35 -15.34 4.20 12.53
N ILE A 36 -14.46 5.16 12.23
CA ILE A 36 -14.21 5.63 10.87
C ILE A 36 -13.36 4.61 10.11
N GLU A 37 -12.39 3.97 10.77
CA GLU A 37 -11.63 2.85 10.20
C GLU A 37 -12.55 1.70 9.78
N ARG A 38 -13.48 1.29 10.64
CA ARG A 38 -14.48 0.26 10.29
C ARG A 38 -15.33 0.67 9.10
N LYS A 39 -15.75 1.95 9.03
CA LYS A 39 -16.51 2.47 7.90
C LYS A 39 -15.69 2.43 6.61
N LEU A 40 -14.41 2.82 6.66
CA LEU A 40 -13.50 2.76 5.53
C LEU A 40 -13.33 1.32 5.02
N ILE A 41 -13.13 0.35 5.91
CA ILE A 41 -13.03 -1.07 5.53
C ILE A 41 -14.31 -1.54 4.83
N LEU A 42 -15.49 -1.18 5.36
CA LEU A 42 -16.76 -1.52 4.73
C LEU A 42 -16.94 -0.89 3.34
N GLU A 43 -16.49 0.35 3.13
CA GLU A 43 -16.53 0.96 1.80
C GLU A 43 -15.55 0.27 0.84
N LEU A 44 -14.36 -0.12 1.31
CA LEU A 44 -13.42 -0.90 0.51
C LEU A 44 -13.96 -2.31 0.17
N ASP A 45 -14.70 -2.95 1.08
CA ASP A 45 -15.39 -4.23 0.81
C ASP A 45 -16.42 -4.08 -0.32
N LYS A 46 -17.20 -3.00 -0.33
CA LYS A 46 -18.15 -2.72 -1.43
C LYS A 46 -17.44 -2.46 -2.75
N LEU A 47 -16.32 -1.73 -2.73
CA LEU A 47 -15.51 -1.51 -3.94
C LEU A 47 -14.94 -2.83 -4.45
N GLU A 48 -14.46 -3.69 -3.56
CA GLU A 48 -13.95 -5.02 -3.94
C GLU A 48 -15.04 -5.89 -4.56
N GLU A 49 -16.26 -5.90 -3.99
CA GLU A 49 -17.40 -6.64 -4.56
C GLU A 49 -17.73 -6.16 -5.99
N LYS A 50 -17.60 -4.85 -6.24
CA LYS A 50 -17.94 -4.24 -7.53
C LYS A 50 -16.84 -4.38 -8.59
N TYR A 51 -15.59 -4.14 -8.20
CA TYR A 51 -14.45 -4.02 -9.12
C TYR A 51 -13.52 -5.24 -9.11
N GLY A 52 -13.69 -6.14 -8.14
CA GLY A 52 -12.74 -7.19 -7.83
C GLY A 52 -11.59 -6.70 -6.93
N PRO A 53 -10.63 -7.58 -6.66
CA PRO A 53 -9.53 -7.33 -5.73
C PRO A 53 -8.44 -6.42 -6.34
N LEU A 54 -8.79 -5.19 -6.71
CA LEU A 54 -7.86 -4.27 -7.36
C LEU A 54 -6.70 -3.86 -6.44
N PRO A 55 -5.51 -3.53 -7.01
CA PRO A 55 -4.32 -3.19 -6.23
C PRO A 55 -4.56 -2.09 -5.20
N SER A 56 -5.20 -0.98 -5.57
CA SER A 56 -5.46 0.15 -4.66
C SER A 56 -6.37 -0.26 -3.50
N ILE A 57 -7.40 -1.08 -3.76
CA ILE A 57 -8.32 -1.57 -2.73
C ILE A 57 -7.56 -2.42 -1.71
N LEU A 58 -6.84 -3.43 -2.19
CA LEU A 58 -6.13 -4.38 -1.34
C LEU A 58 -5.00 -3.70 -0.55
N SER A 59 -4.23 -2.81 -1.19
CA SER A 59 -3.15 -2.09 -0.52
C SER A 59 -3.68 -1.14 0.55
N THR A 60 -4.77 -0.41 0.28
CA THR A 60 -5.39 0.47 1.29
C THR A 60 -5.99 -0.35 2.43
N LYS A 61 -6.67 -1.48 2.16
CA LYS A 61 -7.15 -2.37 3.24
C LYS A 61 -6.02 -2.82 4.17
N ALA A 62 -4.85 -3.12 3.60
CA ALA A 62 -3.70 -3.56 4.37
C ALA A 62 -3.16 -2.49 5.34
N GLU A 63 -3.39 -1.19 5.08
CA GLU A 63 -3.00 -0.11 6.00
C GLU A 63 -3.77 -0.16 7.32
N TYR A 64 -5.04 -0.59 7.28
CA TYR A 64 -5.96 -0.61 8.42
C TYR A 64 -6.08 -1.97 9.11
N ILE A 65 -5.13 -2.87 8.86
CA ILE A 65 -5.08 -4.20 9.48
C ILE A 65 -3.84 -4.31 10.37
N ASP A 66 -4.03 -4.66 11.64
CA ASP A 66 -2.91 -4.83 12.59
C ASP A 66 -2.21 -6.18 12.47
N GLU A 67 -2.93 -7.22 12.01
CA GLU A 67 -2.35 -8.55 11.93
C GLU A 67 -1.32 -8.64 10.79
N PHE A 68 -0.04 -8.71 11.17
CA PHE A 68 1.10 -8.71 10.26
C PHE A 68 0.98 -9.71 9.10
N ARG A 69 0.53 -10.95 9.36
CA ARG A 69 0.43 -11.98 8.31
C ARG A 69 -0.67 -11.67 7.31
N LEU A 70 -1.81 -11.15 7.79
CA LEU A 70 -2.90 -10.73 6.93
C LEU A 70 -2.51 -9.51 6.09
N LYS A 71 -1.87 -8.51 6.70
CA LYS A 71 -1.30 -7.34 5.99
C LYS A 71 -0.38 -7.77 4.84
N LEU A 72 0.58 -8.66 5.12
CA LEU A 72 1.47 -9.19 4.07
C LEU A 72 0.74 -10.00 3.00
N THR A 73 -0.34 -10.70 3.35
CA THR A 73 -1.12 -11.48 2.38
C THR A 73 -1.80 -10.55 1.38
N LEU A 74 -2.51 -9.53 1.88
CA LEU A 74 -3.18 -8.53 1.06
C LEU A 74 -2.20 -7.76 0.17
N LEU A 75 -1.07 -7.30 0.72
CA LEU A 75 -0.08 -6.57 -0.07
C LEU A 75 0.54 -7.43 -1.18
N LYS A 76 0.80 -8.71 -0.92
CA LYS A 76 1.34 -9.61 -1.96
C LYS A 76 0.33 -9.86 -3.07
N GLU A 77 -0.94 -10.02 -2.71
CA GLU A 77 -2.02 -10.15 -3.67
C GLU A 77 -2.18 -8.86 -4.49
N ALA A 78 -2.18 -7.69 -3.83
CA ALA A 78 -2.18 -6.39 -4.48
C ALA A 78 -1.01 -6.24 -5.47
N TYR A 79 0.19 -6.68 -5.08
CA TYR A 79 1.38 -6.64 -5.93
C TYR A 79 1.22 -7.53 -7.17
N ILE A 80 0.73 -8.76 -7.01
CA ILE A 80 0.45 -9.68 -8.12
C ILE A 80 -0.57 -9.05 -9.07
N ASN A 81 -1.68 -8.53 -8.54
CA ASN A 81 -2.74 -7.94 -9.35
C ASN A 81 -2.24 -6.69 -10.10
N SER A 82 -1.37 -5.87 -9.47
CA SER A 82 -0.74 -4.72 -10.14
C SER A 82 0.19 -5.14 -11.28
N CYS A 83 0.86 -6.30 -11.16
CA CYS A 83 1.65 -6.86 -12.26
C CYS A 83 0.76 -7.28 -13.42
N GLU A 84 -0.36 -7.95 -13.14
CA GLU A 84 -1.28 -8.48 -14.15
C GLU A 84 -1.92 -7.39 -14.99
N ILE A 85 -2.31 -6.28 -14.36
CA ILE A 85 -2.94 -5.14 -15.05
C ILE A 85 -1.95 -4.07 -15.48
N SER A 86 -0.64 -4.30 -15.28
CA SER A 86 0.43 -3.32 -15.55
C SER A 86 0.25 -1.98 -14.85
N ASP A 87 -0.32 -1.96 -13.64
CA ASP A 87 -0.42 -0.76 -12.81
C ASP A 87 0.93 -0.48 -12.14
N LEU A 88 1.79 0.21 -12.90
CA LEU A 88 3.14 0.56 -12.47
C LEU A 88 3.13 1.42 -11.20
N ASN A 89 2.13 2.30 -11.02
CA ASN A 89 2.05 3.23 -9.89
C ASN A 89 1.91 2.42 -8.60
N ASN A 90 0.84 1.64 -8.51
CA ASN A 90 0.59 0.82 -7.33
C ASN A 90 1.70 -0.21 -7.12
N ARG A 91 2.28 -0.77 -8.17
CA ARG A 91 3.37 -1.75 -8.05
C ARG A 91 4.57 -1.22 -7.28
N ALA A 92 5.02 0.01 -7.58
CA ALA A 92 6.15 0.63 -6.89
C ALA A 92 5.84 0.89 -5.41
N PHE A 93 4.69 1.49 -5.09
CA PHE A 93 4.27 1.73 -3.71
C PHE A 93 4.09 0.43 -2.91
N ILE A 94 3.41 -0.57 -3.47
CA ILE A 94 3.17 -1.84 -2.77
C ILE A 94 4.50 -2.55 -2.48
N SER A 95 5.42 -2.59 -3.45
CA SER A 95 6.73 -3.23 -3.25
C SER A 95 7.56 -2.54 -2.16
N SER A 96 7.48 -1.21 -2.03
CA SER A 96 8.18 -0.48 -0.99
C SER A 96 7.60 -0.78 0.40
N THR A 97 6.27 -0.81 0.54
CA THR A 97 5.59 -1.18 1.79
C THR A 97 5.93 -2.60 2.22
N ILE A 98 5.96 -3.57 1.30
CA ILE A 98 6.34 -4.95 1.64
C ILE A 98 7.81 -5.03 2.08
N ALA A 99 8.70 -4.31 1.39
CA ALA A 99 10.12 -4.25 1.75
C ALA A 99 10.30 -3.68 3.17
N GLU A 100 9.62 -2.57 3.48
CA GLU A 100 9.61 -1.97 4.80
C GLU A 100 9.10 -2.94 5.87
N LEU A 101 7.97 -3.62 5.63
CA LEU A 101 7.43 -4.58 6.58
C LEU A 101 8.42 -5.70 6.92
N TYR A 102 9.11 -6.25 5.92
CA TYR A 102 10.13 -7.27 6.15
C TYR A 102 11.36 -6.71 6.88
N ILE A 103 11.82 -5.51 6.53
CA ILE A 103 12.99 -4.90 7.16
C ILE A 103 12.71 -4.53 8.62
N ASP A 104 11.56 -3.93 8.91
CA ASP A 104 11.27 -3.36 10.22
C ASP A 104 10.71 -4.40 11.21
N ASN A 105 10.04 -5.46 10.72
CA ASN A 105 9.29 -6.39 11.58
C ASN A 105 9.75 -7.84 11.51
N CYS A 106 10.70 -8.18 10.63
CA CYS A 106 11.16 -9.56 10.46
C CYS A 106 12.68 -9.66 10.45
N ASN A 107 13.22 -10.65 11.17
CA ASN A 107 14.63 -11.07 11.01
C ASN A 107 14.83 -11.96 9.76
N ASP A 108 14.04 -11.76 8.70
CA ASP A 108 14.05 -12.55 7.47
C ASP A 108 14.82 -11.80 6.37
N THR A 109 16.15 -11.82 6.48
CA THR A 109 17.05 -11.08 5.58
C THR A 109 16.89 -11.49 4.11
N VAL A 110 16.48 -12.74 3.85
CA VAL A 110 16.23 -13.24 2.49
C VAL A 110 15.02 -12.54 1.88
N ARG A 111 13.89 -12.48 2.60
CA ARG A 111 12.69 -11.80 2.10
C ARG A 111 12.84 -10.29 2.09
N SER A 112 13.54 -9.70 3.07
CA SER A 112 13.88 -8.27 3.08
C SER A 112 14.67 -7.89 1.82
N LYS A 113 15.71 -8.65 1.49
CA LYS A 113 16.50 -8.43 0.27
C LYS A 113 15.65 -8.57 -0.99
N TYR A 114 14.87 -9.64 -1.08
CA TYR A 114 14.03 -9.91 -2.25
C TYR A 114 13.07 -8.75 -2.55
N TRP A 115 12.35 -8.25 -1.54
CA TRP A 115 11.40 -7.17 -1.73
C TRP A 115 12.07 -5.81 -1.95
N LEU A 116 13.23 -5.57 -1.34
CA LEU A 116 14.04 -4.38 -1.64
C LEU A 116 14.51 -4.36 -3.09
N GLU A 117 14.96 -5.51 -3.63
CA GLU A 117 15.35 -5.63 -5.04
C GLU A 117 14.15 -5.50 -6.00
N LYS A 118 12.96 -5.97 -5.60
CA LYS A 118 11.72 -5.74 -6.33
C LYS A 118 11.36 -4.26 -6.38
N PHE A 119 11.37 -3.58 -5.23
CA PHE A 119 11.12 -2.15 -5.18
C PHE A 119 12.10 -1.35 -6.04
N ARG A 120 13.40 -1.68 -5.98
CA ARG A 120 14.40 -1.06 -6.87
C ARG A 120 14.02 -1.19 -8.34
N LYS A 121 13.56 -2.37 -8.76
CA LYS A 121 13.19 -2.63 -10.15
C LYS A 121 11.92 -1.88 -10.55
N ASP A 122 10.93 -1.83 -9.66
CA ASP A 122 9.69 -1.13 -9.94
C ASP A 122 9.89 0.40 -10.02
N LEU A 123 10.81 0.92 -9.21
CA LEU A 123 11.26 2.32 -9.23
C LEU A 123 11.93 2.74 -10.55
N GLU A 124 12.45 1.81 -11.36
CA GLU A 124 13.01 2.14 -12.70
C GLU A 124 11.96 2.78 -13.63
N ASN A 125 10.66 2.63 -13.33
CA ASN A 125 9.56 3.28 -14.06
C ASN A 125 9.29 4.73 -13.58
N TYR A 126 9.89 5.15 -12.46
CA TYR A 126 9.70 6.46 -11.82
C TYR A 126 11.04 7.10 -11.43
N PRO A 127 11.98 7.31 -12.39
CA PRO A 127 13.31 7.80 -12.08
C PRO A 127 13.34 9.21 -11.48
N GLU A 128 12.29 10.00 -11.71
CA GLU A 128 12.16 11.39 -11.23
C GLU A 128 11.31 11.52 -9.96
N ASP A 129 10.79 10.41 -9.40
CA ASP A 129 10.01 10.46 -8.17
C ASP A 129 10.95 10.56 -6.95
N ASP A 130 11.19 11.80 -6.51
CA ASP A 130 12.08 12.09 -5.38
C ASP A 130 11.68 11.36 -4.09
N TYR A 131 10.39 11.16 -3.87
CA TYR A 131 9.88 10.50 -2.66
C TYR A 131 10.24 9.02 -2.67
N LEU A 132 9.89 8.29 -3.73
CA LEU A 132 10.18 6.85 -3.82
C LEU A 132 11.68 6.58 -3.89
N ASN A 133 12.45 7.44 -4.56
CA ASN A 133 13.91 7.36 -4.56
C ASN A 133 14.50 7.50 -3.15
N LYS A 134 14.04 8.50 -2.39
CA LYS A 134 14.48 8.71 -1.01
C LYS A 134 14.11 7.51 -0.12
N LEU A 135 12.88 7.03 -0.23
CA LEU A 135 12.40 5.85 0.50
C LEU A 135 13.26 4.61 0.21
N TYR A 136 13.62 4.37 -1.05
CA TYR A 136 14.51 3.27 -1.42
C TYR A 136 15.89 3.40 -0.76
N GLN A 137 16.47 4.60 -0.69
CA GLN A 137 17.75 4.83 -0.01
C GLN A 137 17.66 4.57 1.49
N GLU A 138 16.57 5.01 2.14
CA GLU A 138 16.33 4.78 3.56
C GLU A 138 16.19 3.29 3.87
N LEU A 139 15.36 2.56 3.12
CA LEU A 139 15.19 1.11 3.28
C LEU A 139 16.49 0.35 2.97
N SER A 140 17.26 0.78 1.97
CA SER A 140 18.56 0.20 1.66
C SER A 140 19.57 0.39 2.80
N ALA A 141 19.55 1.56 3.46
CA ALA A 141 20.40 1.83 4.61
C ALA A 141 19.99 0.98 5.81
N LYS A 142 18.68 0.88 6.10
CA LYS A 142 18.13 0.01 7.16
C LYS A 142 18.52 -1.45 6.93
N TYR A 143 18.32 -1.97 5.72
CA TYR A 143 18.67 -3.36 5.38
C TYR A 143 20.16 -3.67 5.59
N ARG A 144 21.06 -2.74 5.30
CA ARG A 144 22.52 -2.92 5.53
C ARG A 144 22.88 -2.97 7.01
N ALA A 145 22.00 -2.53 7.90
CA ALA A 145 22.19 -2.54 9.34
C ALA A 145 21.60 -3.79 10.03
N LEU A 146 20.90 -4.66 9.29
CA LEU A 146 20.42 -5.98 9.76
C LEU A 146 21.55 -7.00 9.84
#